data_AF-A0A0H5QQA6-F1
#
_entry.id   AF-A0A0H5QQA6-F1
#
_cell.length_a   1.000
_cell.length_b   1.000
_cell.length_c   1.000
_cell.angle_alpha   90.00
_cell.angle_beta   90.00
_cell.angle_gamma   90.00
#
_symmetry.space_group_name_H-M   'P 1'
#
loop_
_entity.id
_entity.type
_entity.pdbx_description
1 polymer ?
#
loop_
_entity_poly.entity_id
_entity_poly.type
_entity_poly.pdbx_seq_one_letter_code
_entity_poly.pdbx_strand_id
1 'polypeptide(L)'
;QIPSSVPGNIFLDLYKAGIIGDPLYRFNEREYRWVSRESFWIFSKTIAAQELKAEDLDISTAKLIFEGIDTVAEISVNGIKVGAADNMFRSWMFDIHKAFKPGCGNIVQVTIHSPVTYSRDRARATPYELPSSDWLKYSIPHRNMIRKSQSDF
;
A
#
# COMPACT_ATOMS: atom_id res chain seq x y z
N GLN A 1 5.00 -14.10 7.92
CA GLN A 1 4.62 -12.77 8.44
C GLN A 1 5.84 -12.19 9.15
N ILE A 2 6.06 -10.89 9.04
CA ILE A 2 7.16 -10.17 9.70
C ILE A 2 6.62 -8.91 10.40
N PRO A 3 7.31 -8.40 11.43
CA PRO A 3 7.01 -7.08 11.98
C PRO A 3 7.15 -5.98 10.92
N SER A 4 6.30 -4.95 11.02
CA SER A 4 6.29 -3.81 10.10
C SER A 4 6.07 -2.51 10.87
N SER A 5 6.68 -1.42 10.38
CA SER A 5 6.49 -0.07 10.95
C SER A 5 5.55 0.77 10.08
N VAL A 6 4.62 1.49 10.71
CA VAL A 6 3.76 2.48 10.04
C VAL A 6 3.89 3.81 10.78
N PRO A 7 4.30 4.91 10.14
CA PRO A 7 4.70 5.01 8.72
C PRO A 7 6.01 4.26 8.40
N GLY A 8 6.11 3.72 7.18
CA GLY A 8 7.24 2.89 6.74
C GLY A 8 7.09 2.39 5.30
N ASN A 9 7.94 1.45 4.88
CA ASN A 9 7.85 0.79 3.58
C ASN A 9 8.34 -0.67 3.64
N ILE A 10 7.90 -1.46 2.66
CA ILE A 10 8.16 -2.91 2.56
C ILE A 10 9.66 -3.23 2.54
N PHE A 11 10.47 -2.46 1.82
CA PHE A 11 11.92 -2.71 1.73
C PHE A 11 12.61 -2.56 3.08
N LEU A 12 12.28 -1.52 3.85
CA LEU A 12 12.83 -1.32 5.19
C LEU A 12 12.40 -2.43 6.15
N ASP A 13 11.16 -2.89 6.06
CA ASP A 13 10.67 -3.98 6.91
C ASP A 13 11.33 -5.32 6.57
N LEU A 14 11.48 -5.64 5.28
CA LEU A 14 12.22 -6.83 4.82
C LEU A 14 13.70 -6.78 5.23
N TYR A 15 14.33 -5.60 5.16
CA TYR A 15 15.70 -5.38 5.59
C TYR A 15 15.86 -5.59 7.10
N LYS A 16 14.99 -4.97 7.92
CA LYS A 16 14.99 -5.17 9.37
C LYS A 16 14.74 -6.62 9.77
N ALA A 17 13.94 -7.34 9.00
CA ALA A 17 13.69 -8.76 9.20
C ALA A 17 14.83 -9.68 8.71
N GLY A 18 15.88 -9.12 8.09
CA GLY A 18 17.00 -9.89 7.54
C GLY A 18 16.66 -10.73 6.31
N ILE A 19 15.52 -10.48 5.66
CA ILE A 19 15.08 -11.20 4.45
C ILE A 19 15.85 -10.70 3.23
N ILE A 20 16.15 -9.41 3.19
CA ILE A 20 17.01 -8.77 2.19
C ILE A 20 18.17 -8.08 2.89
N GLY A 21 19.30 -7.95 2.21
CA GLY A 21 20.41 -7.09 2.63
C GLY A 21 20.12 -5.61 2.37
N ASP A 22 21.11 -4.74 2.57
CA ASP A 22 20.98 -3.31 2.30
C ASP A 22 20.57 -3.07 0.83
N PRO A 23 19.37 -2.53 0.55
CA PRO A 23 18.91 -2.29 -0.82
C PRO A 23 19.82 -1.35 -1.63
N LEU A 24 20.61 -0.51 -0.95
CA LEU A 24 21.51 0.45 -1.57
C LEU A 24 22.90 -0.13 -1.85
N TYR A 25 23.19 -1.34 -1.39
CA TYR A 25 24.51 -1.95 -1.55
C TYR A 25 24.67 -2.60 -2.93
N ARG A 26 25.66 -2.11 -3.69
CA ARG A 26 26.09 -2.65 -4.99
C ARG A 26 24.96 -2.75 -6.02
N PHE A 27 24.48 -3.96 -6.30
CA PHE A 27 23.48 -4.25 -7.33
C PHE A 27 22.15 -4.73 -6.71
N ASN A 28 21.97 -4.49 -5.42
CA ASN A 28 20.80 -4.96 -4.69
C ASN A 28 19.50 -4.30 -5.19
N GLU A 29 19.58 -3.15 -5.86
CA GLU A 29 18.40 -2.57 -6.53
C GLU A 29 17.86 -3.48 -7.64
N ARG A 30 18.71 -4.33 -8.23
CA ARG A 30 18.33 -5.35 -9.22
C ARG A 30 17.91 -6.64 -8.56
N GLU A 31 18.65 -7.08 -7.56
CA GLU A 31 18.37 -8.33 -6.83
C GLU A 31 16.99 -8.27 -6.17
N TYR A 32 16.64 -7.15 -5.55
CA TYR A 32 15.39 -6.99 -4.80
C TYR A 32 14.23 -6.42 -5.61
N ARG A 33 14.31 -6.42 -6.96
CA ARG A 33 13.19 -6.02 -7.83
C ARG A 33 11.96 -6.88 -7.67
N TRP A 34 12.12 -8.11 -7.22
CA TRP A 34 10.99 -8.99 -6.96
C TRP A 34 10.04 -8.36 -5.92
N VAL A 35 10.56 -7.56 -4.97
CA VAL A 35 9.74 -6.92 -3.93
C VAL A 35 8.68 -5.99 -4.54
N SER A 36 9.04 -5.20 -5.56
CA SER A 36 8.10 -4.30 -6.24
C SER A 36 7.22 -5.01 -7.29
N ARG A 37 7.60 -6.22 -7.69
CA ARG A 37 6.89 -7.06 -8.68
C ARG A 37 5.97 -8.09 -8.04
N GLU A 38 6.15 -8.37 -6.75
CA GLU A 38 5.25 -9.22 -5.99
C GLU A 38 3.82 -8.70 -6.13
N SER A 39 2.88 -9.61 -6.38
CA SER A 39 1.53 -9.24 -6.81
C SER A 39 0.85 -8.31 -5.81
N PHE A 40 1.05 -8.58 -4.52
CA PHE A 40 0.61 -7.73 -3.43
C PHE A 40 1.40 -7.99 -2.14
N TRP A 41 1.40 -6.99 -1.27
CA TRP A 41 1.81 -7.09 0.13
C TRP A 41 0.64 -6.74 1.04
N ILE A 42 0.49 -7.43 2.16
CA ILE A 42 -0.59 -7.17 3.12
C ILE A 42 0.00 -6.63 4.41
N PHE A 43 -0.37 -5.40 4.75
CA PHE A 43 -0.19 -4.84 6.08
C PHE A 43 -1.41 -5.22 6.91
N SER A 44 -1.21 -5.67 8.14
CA SER A 44 -2.29 -6.02 9.05
C SER A 44 -2.02 -5.50 10.44
N LYS A 45 -3.03 -4.87 11.05
CA LYS A 45 -3.01 -4.43 12.43
C LYS A 45 -4.29 -4.85 13.13
N THR A 46 -4.15 -5.47 14.30
CA THR A 46 -5.27 -5.63 15.23
C THR A 46 -5.29 -4.42 16.14
N ILE A 47 -6.40 -3.69 16.13
CA ILE A 47 -6.72 -2.64 17.11
C ILE A 47 -7.49 -3.34 18.21
N ALA A 48 -6.89 -3.44 19.39
CA ALA A 48 -7.53 -4.12 20.49
C ALA A 48 -8.61 -3.23 21.15
N ALA A 49 -9.61 -3.86 21.78
CA ALA A 49 -10.80 -3.16 22.29
C ALA A 49 -10.47 -2.05 23.30
N GLN A 50 -9.37 -2.20 24.04
CA GLN A 50 -8.91 -1.25 25.06
C GLN A 50 -8.16 -0.06 24.47
N GLU A 51 -7.74 -0.14 23.19
CA GLU A 51 -7.19 0.99 22.45
C GLU A 51 -8.29 1.94 21.93
N LEU A 52 -9.56 1.48 21.91
CA LEU A 52 -10.71 2.28 21.47
C LEU A 52 -11.18 3.20 22.60
N LYS A 53 -11.36 4.48 22.28
CA LYS A 53 -11.96 5.46 23.19
C LYS A 53 -13.48 5.39 23.13
N ALA A 54 -14.14 6.00 24.10
CA ALA A 54 -15.61 6.09 24.11
C ALA A 54 -16.17 6.76 22.85
N GLU A 55 -15.48 7.76 22.30
CA GLU A 55 -15.81 8.43 21.04
C GLU A 55 -15.72 7.49 19.82
N ASP A 56 -14.82 6.51 19.83
CA ASP A 56 -14.65 5.54 18.74
C ASP A 56 -15.76 4.47 18.72
N LEU A 57 -16.56 4.39 19.79
CA LEU A 57 -17.64 3.40 19.91
C LEU A 57 -18.93 3.82 19.21
N ASP A 58 -19.05 5.10 18.79
CA ASP A 58 -20.17 5.54 17.97
C ASP A 58 -20.03 5.00 16.54
N ILE A 59 -20.65 3.84 16.32
CA ILE A 59 -20.66 3.17 15.02
C ILE A 59 -21.27 4.04 13.91
N SER A 60 -22.19 4.96 14.22
CA SER A 60 -22.88 5.76 13.20
C SER A 60 -21.96 6.75 12.48
N THR A 61 -20.82 7.07 13.11
CA THR A 61 -19.83 8.02 12.60
C THR A 61 -18.45 7.40 12.40
N ALA A 62 -18.28 6.09 12.60
CA ALA A 62 -16.99 5.41 12.54
C ALA A 62 -16.30 5.57 11.16
N LYS A 63 -15.15 6.27 11.15
CA LYS A 63 -14.28 6.46 9.98
C LYS A 63 -12.89 5.90 10.21
N LEU A 64 -12.27 5.42 9.13
CA LEU A 64 -10.86 5.07 9.09
C LEU A 64 -10.12 6.05 8.17
N ILE A 65 -9.12 6.75 8.71
CA ILE A 65 -8.38 7.79 8.01
C ILE A 65 -6.94 7.32 7.77
N PHE A 66 -6.48 7.47 6.53
CA PHE A 66 -5.09 7.31 6.14
C PHE A 66 -4.59 8.63 5.57
N GLU A 67 -3.53 9.19 6.16
CA GLU A 67 -2.94 10.44 5.67
C GLU A 67 -2.24 10.25 4.31
N GLY A 68 -1.71 9.06 4.06
CA GLY A 68 -1.13 8.65 2.78
C GLY A 68 -1.05 7.13 2.66
N ILE A 69 -1.27 6.63 1.44
CA ILE A 69 -1.09 5.22 1.08
C ILE A 69 -0.30 5.20 -0.21
N ASP A 70 0.87 4.55 -0.20
CA ASP A 70 1.71 4.36 -1.39
C ASP A 70 1.51 2.93 -1.94
N THR A 71 0.77 2.72 -3.03
CA THR A 71 -0.09 3.68 -3.74
C THR A 71 -1.45 3.06 -4.03
N VAL A 72 -1.45 1.92 -4.74
CA VAL A 72 -2.68 1.22 -5.11
C VAL A 72 -2.99 0.19 -4.04
N ALA A 73 -4.13 0.35 -3.37
CA ALA A 73 -4.47 -0.45 -2.21
C ALA A 73 -5.95 -0.80 -2.11
N GLU A 74 -6.22 -1.94 -1.50
CA GLU A 74 -7.54 -2.31 -0.99
C GLU A 74 -7.52 -2.32 0.54
N ILE A 75 -8.54 -1.71 1.15
CA ILE A 75 -8.65 -1.59 2.59
C ILE A 75 -9.82 -2.47 3.06
N SER A 76 -9.56 -3.32 4.05
CA SER A 76 -10.60 -4.10 4.71
C SER A 76 -10.54 -3.96 6.23
N VAL A 77 -11.72 -4.07 6.85
CA VAL A 77 -11.89 -4.11 8.30
C VAL A 77 -12.68 -5.37 8.63
N ASN A 78 -12.15 -6.21 9.52
CA ASN A 78 -12.74 -7.50 9.89
C ASN A 78 -13.10 -8.39 8.68
N GLY A 79 -12.26 -8.35 7.64
CA GLY A 79 -12.46 -9.09 6.39
C GLY A 79 -13.47 -8.45 5.41
N ILE A 80 -14.12 -7.35 5.76
CA ILE A 80 -15.05 -6.63 4.89
C ILE A 80 -14.30 -5.49 4.19
N LYS A 81 -14.34 -5.46 2.85
CA LYS A 81 -13.75 -4.36 2.06
C LYS A 81 -14.52 -3.07 2.34
N VAL A 82 -13.80 -2.04 2.78
CA VAL A 82 -14.35 -0.70 3.11
C VAL A 82 -13.94 0.36 2.10
N GLY A 83 -12.92 0.11 1.28
CA GLY A 83 -12.49 1.07 0.26
C GLY A 83 -11.27 0.62 -0.54
N ALA A 84 -10.80 1.53 -1.38
CA ALA A 84 -9.58 1.39 -2.16
C ALA A 84 -8.90 2.77 -2.33
N ALA A 85 -7.60 2.76 -2.57
CA ALA A 85 -6.76 3.91 -2.84
C ALA A 85 -5.93 3.70 -4.11
N ASP A 86 -5.61 4.76 -4.83
CA ASP A 86 -4.82 4.71 -6.08
C ASP A 86 -3.86 5.90 -6.26
N ASN A 87 -3.63 6.68 -5.20
CA ASN A 87 -2.89 7.93 -5.25
C ASN A 87 -2.11 8.18 -3.94
N MET A 88 -0.78 8.21 -4.08
CA MET A 88 0.18 8.40 -2.99
C MET A 88 0.06 9.76 -2.30
N PHE A 89 -0.44 10.75 -3.03
CA PHE A 89 -0.43 12.16 -2.61
C PHE A 89 -1.74 12.62 -1.98
N ARG A 90 -2.65 11.68 -1.67
CA ARG A 90 -3.95 11.97 -1.09
C ARG A 90 -4.09 11.30 0.27
N SER A 91 -4.80 11.98 1.15
CA SER A 91 -5.41 11.37 2.31
C SER A 91 -6.72 10.70 1.92
N TRP A 92 -7.02 9.60 2.59
CA TRP A 92 -8.17 8.74 2.34
C TRP A 92 -8.99 8.61 3.62
N MET A 93 -10.30 8.77 3.52
CA MET A 93 -11.23 8.58 4.61
C MET A 93 -12.28 7.57 4.17
N PHE A 94 -12.36 6.45 4.88
CA PHE A 94 -13.30 5.39 4.61
C PHE A 94 -14.35 5.30 5.70
N ASP A 95 -15.60 5.12 5.30
CA ASP A 95 -16.66 4.79 6.23
C ASP A 95 -16.56 3.31 6.59
N ILE A 96 -16.49 3.01 7.90
CA ILE A 96 -16.31 1.64 8.40
C ILE A 96 -17.49 1.16 9.26
N HIS A 97 -18.61 1.90 9.34
CA HIS A 97 -19.72 1.56 10.24
C HIS A 97 -20.26 0.13 10.05
N LYS A 98 -20.26 -0.39 8.82
CA LYS A 98 -20.76 -1.75 8.53
C LYS A 98 -19.79 -2.87 8.91
N ALA A 99 -18.51 -2.54 9.04
CA ALA A 99 -17.43 -3.50 9.24
C ALA A 99 -16.86 -3.46 10.66
N PHE A 100 -16.94 -2.31 11.31
CA PHE A 100 -16.43 -2.05 12.65
C PHE A 100 -17.28 -2.72 13.72
N LYS A 101 -16.62 -3.27 14.75
CA LYS A 101 -17.24 -3.93 15.90
C LYS A 101 -16.89 -3.15 17.17
N PRO A 102 -17.78 -2.29 17.67
CA PRO A 102 -17.52 -1.50 18.88
C PRO A 102 -17.35 -2.42 20.09
N GLY A 103 -16.42 -2.06 20.99
CA GLY A 103 -16.12 -2.81 22.21
C GLY A 103 -15.35 -4.12 21.99
N CYS A 104 -15.00 -4.44 20.74
CA CYS A 104 -14.25 -5.63 20.36
C CYS A 104 -12.89 -5.27 19.74
N GLY A 105 -11.99 -6.25 19.66
CA GLY A 105 -10.81 -6.13 18.81
C GLY A 105 -11.22 -6.10 17.33
N ASN A 106 -10.59 -5.23 16.54
CA ASN A 106 -10.85 -5.04 15.12
C ASN A 106 -9.57 -5.26 14.32
N ILE A 107 -9.65 -6.00 13.22
CA ILE A 107 -8.50 -6.23 12.34
C ILE A 107 -8.64 -5.32 11.13
N VAL A 108 -7.65 -4.47 10.91
CA VAL A 108 -7.50 -3.65 9.70
C VAL A 108 -6.46 -4.31 8.81
N GLN A 109 -6.77 -4.46 7.53
CA GLN A 109 -5.82 -4.92 6.53
C GLN A 109 -5.75 -3.93 5.37
N VAL A 110 -4.54 -3.72 4.88
CA VAL A 110 -4.25 -2.91 3.70
C VAL A 110 -3.45 -3.77 2.74
N THR A 111 -4.08 -4.16 1.63
CA THR A 111 -3.44 -4.92 0.55
C THR A 111 -2.88 -3.93 -0.46
N ILE A 112 -1.56 -3.78 -0.50
CA ILE A 112 -0.84 -2.93 -1.46
C ILE A 112 -0.50 -3.75 -2.70
N HIS A 113 -0.97 -3.33 -3.87
CA HIS A 113 -0.70 -4.00 -5.14
C HIS A 113 0.58 -3.51 -5.79
N SER A 114 1.22 -4.37 -6.61
CA SER A 114 2.41 -4.01 -7.37
C SER A 114 2.16 -2.75 -8.22
N PRO A 115 2.94 -1.67 -8.03
CA PRO A 115 2.82 -0.48 -8.88
C PRO A 115 3.27 -0.78 -10.32
N VAL A 116 4.17 -1.75 -10.51
CA VAL A 116 4.65 -2.19 -11.83
C VAL A 116 3.53 -2.84 -12.63
N THR A 117 2.83 -3.80 -12.02
CA THR A 117 1.71 -4.50 -12.66
C THR A 117 0.56 -3.54 -12.94
N TYR A 118 0.18 -2.71 -11.95
CA TYR A 118 -0.86 -1.71 -12.11
C TYR A 118 -0.59 -0.75 -13.28
N SER A 119 0.62 -0.16 -13.32
CA SER A 119 1.01 0.78 -14.38
C SER A 119 1.01 0.14 -15.76
N ARG A 120 1.54 -1.08 -15.89
CA ARG A 120 1.53 -1.84 -17.15
C ARG A 120 0.11 -2.11 -17.64
N ASP A 121 -0.79 -2.53 -16.75
CA ASP A 121 -2.14 -2.89 -17.13
C ASP A 121 -2.96 -1.64 -17.52
N ARG A 122 -2.70 -0.50 -16.86
CA ARG A 122 -3.23 0.82 -17.25
C ARG A 122 -2.72 1.27 -18.62
N ALA A 123 -1.42 1.09 -18.90
CA ALA A 123 -0.84 1.40 -20.21
C ALA A 123 -1.50 0.57 -21.32
N ARG A 124 -1.67 -0.74 -21.11
CA ARG A 124 -2.35 -1.64 -22.06
C ARG A 124 -3.80 -1.27 -22.32
N ALA A 125 -4.50 -0.72 -21.33
CA ALA A 125 -5.87 -0.26 -21.48
C ALA A 125 -5.98 1.10 -22.20
N THR A 126 -4.87 1.79 -22.44
CA THR A 126 -4.86 3.09 -23.13
C THR A 126 -4.84 2.86 -24.65
N PRO A 127 -5.68 3.56 -25.44
CA PRO A 127 -5.82 3.31 -26.88
C PRO A 127 -4.61 3.76 -27.73
N TYR A 128 -3.68 4.50 -27.13
CA TYR A 128 -2.45 4.96 -27.77
C TYR A 128 -1.31 4.96 -26.74
N GLU A 129 -0.08 4.92 -27.25
CA GLU A 129 1.11 4.94 -26.39
C GLU A 129 1.32 6.34 -25.80
N LEU A 130 1.43 6.40 -24.48
CA LEU A 130 1.79 7.61 -23.77
C LEU A 130 3.31 7.64 -23.60
N PRO A 131 4.01 8.67 -24.13
CA PRO A 131 5.45 8.75 -24.01
C PRO A 131 5.85 8.82 -22.52
N SER A 132 6.88 8.05 -22.19
CA SER A 132 7.46 7.98 -20.86
C SER A 132 8.98 8.05 -20.99
N SER A 133 9.63 8.64 -19.99
CA SER A 133 11.08 8.86 -19.99
C SER A 133 11.84 7.63 -19.49
N ASP A 134 11.54 6.48 -20.11
CA ASP A 134 12.07 5.16 -19.74
C ASP A 134 13.39 4.86 -20.49
N TRP A 135 14.24 5.88 -20.62
CA TRP A 135 15.46 5.83 -21.45
C TRP A 135 16.63 5.12 -20.76
N LEU A 136 16.52 4.85 -19.45
CA LEU A 136 17.57 4.19 -18.69
C LEU A 136 17.44 2.68 -18.84
N LYS A 137 18.57 1.98 -19.02
CA LYS A 137 18.63 0.51 -19.19
C LYS A 137 17.85 -0.30 -18.15
N TYR A 138 17.62 0.29 -16.99
CA TYR A 138 17.06 -0.35 -15.82
C TYR A 138 15.75 0.30 -15.33
N SER A 139 15.19 1.28 -16.03
CA SER A 139 13.92 1.91 -15.64
C SER A 139 12.77 0.93 -15.70
N ILE A 140 11.83 1.07 -14.77
CA ILE A 140 10.55 0.37 -14.80
C ILE A 140 9.60 1.22 -15.66
N PRO A 141 9.01 0.65 -16.73
CA PRO A 141 8.22 1.45 -17.64
C PRO A 141 6.86 1.87 -17.08
N HIS A 142 6.22 2.81 -17.77
CA HIS A 142 4.84 3.24 -17.52
C HIS A 142 4.61 3.95 -16.17
N ARG A 143 5.66 4.54 -15.57
CA ARG A 143 5.53 5.33 -14.33
C ARG A 143 4.53 6.48 -14.41
N ASN A 144 4.30 6.99 -15.62
CA ASN A 144 3.31 8.02 -15.95
C ASN A 144 1.84 7.55 -15.79
N MET A 145 1.60 6.24 -15.65
CA MET A 145 0.26 5.67 -15.54
C MET A 145 -0.29 5.58 -14.11
N ILE A 146 0.50 5.98 -13.12
CA ILE A 146 0.18 5.87 -11.68
C ILE A 146 0.46 7.19 -10.95
N ARG A 147 -0.37 7.54 -9.97
CA ARG A 147 -0.18 8.70 -9.10
C ARG A 147 0.73 8.36 -7.92
N LYS A 148 1.99 8.10 -8.24
CA LYS A 148 3.11 7.79 -7.32
C LYS A 148 4.29 8.73 -7.58
N SER A 149 5.20 8.85 -6.62
CA SER A 149 6.49 9.52 -6.84
C SER A 149 7.17 8.97 -8.09
N GLN A 150 7.45 9.86 -9.05
CA GLN A 150 7.92 9.47 -10.39
C GLN A 150 9.38 9.03 -10.39
N SER A 151 10.13 9.32 -9.32
CA SER A 151 11.51 8.85 -9.13
C SER A 151 11.61 7.40 -8.66
N ASP A 152 10.49 6.77 -8.30
CA ASP A 152 10.49 5.43 -7.70
C ASP A 152 10.57 4.29 -8.75
N PHE A 153 10.60 4.64 -10.03
CA PHE A 153 10.56 3.74 -11.19
C PHE A 153 11.85 3.80 -12.02
#